data_AF-A0A7K1Y3W9-F1
#
_entry.id   AF-A0A7K1Y3W9-F1
#
_cell.length_a   1.000
_cell.length_b   1.000
_cell.length_c   1.000
_cell.angle_alpha   90.00
_cell.angle_beta   90.00
_cell.angle_gamma   90.00
#
_symmetry.space_group_name_H-M   'P 1'
#
loop_
_entity.id
_entity.type
_entity.pdbx_description
1 polymer ?
#
loop_
_entity_poly.entity_id
_entity_poly.type
_entity_poly.pdbx_seq_one_letter_code
_entity_poly.pdbx_strand_id
1 'polypeptide(L)' 'MKKFSDETIIAKARVNLVDVKQAGANQVDVAVDLKDEKLITHNYAVTFRRDGMGSPWVPADITEISSM' A
#
# COMPACT_ATOMS: atom_id res chain seq x y z
N MET A 1 18.66 -6.31 18.28
CA MET A 1 17.90 -5.81 17.11
C MET A 1 16.72 -5.02 17.63
N LYS A 2 16.66 -3.70 17.39
CA LYS A 2 15.45 -2.91 17.68
C LYS A 2 14.40 -3.31 16.65
N LYS A 3 13.35 -4.01 17.09
CA LYS A 3 12.15 -4.21 16.28
C LYS A 3 11.39 -2.89 16.29
N PHE A 4 11.41 -2.17 15.17
CA PHE A 4 10.47 -1.07 14.96
C PHE A 4 9.09 -1.70 14.73
N SER A 5 8.04 -1.17 15.36
CA SER A 5 6.66 -1.54 15.02
C SER A 5 6.41 -1.17 13.56
N ASP A 6 5.60 -1.96 12.86
CA ASP A 6 5.29 -1.80 11.44
C ASP A 6 4.87 -0.34 11.10
N GLU A 7 4.25 0.36 12.06
CA GLU A 7 3.90 1.78 12.01
C GLU A 7 5.09 2.73 11.79
N THR A 8 6.26 2.46 12.38
CA THR A 8 7.46 3.30 12.22
C THR A 8 8.10 3.10 10.86
N ILE A 9 8.00 1.89 10.29
CA ILE A 9 8.46 1.58 8.94
C ILE A 9 7.57 2.29 7.93
N ILE A 10 6.25 2.19 8.08
CA ILE A 10 5.27 2.88 7.23
C ILE A 10 5.43 4.40 7.29
N ALA A 11 5.69 4.98 8.48
CA ALA A 11 5.87 6.43 8.63
C ALA A 11 7.15 6.98 7.99
N LYS A 12 8.17 6.14 7.78
CA LYS A 12 9.45 6.52 7.16
C LYS A 12 9.59 6.08 5.71
N ALA A 13 8.74 5.17 5.27
CA ALA A 13 8.81 4.65 3.92
C ALA A 13 8.39 5.73 2.92
N ARG A 14 9.22 5.90 1.88
CA ARG A 14 8.83 6.70 0.72
C ARG A 14 7.91 5.84 -0.13
N VAL A 15 6.62 6.14 -0.08
CA VAL A 15 5.62 5.50 -0.92
C VAL A 15 5.69 6.14 -2.30
N ASN A 16 6.10 5.37 -3.31
CA ASN A 16 5.90 5.77 -4.70
C ASN A 16 4.63 5.10 -5.20
N LEU A 17 3.67 5.91 -5.63
CA LEU A 17 2.50 5.43 -6.37
C LEU A 17 2.98 4.96 -7.74
N VAL A 18 2.87 3.66 -8.01
CA VAL A 18 3.30 3.09 -9.28
C VAL A 18 2.14 3.02 -10.27
N ASP A 19 1.00 2.53 -9.79
CA ASP A 19 -0.20 2.36 -10.63
C ASP A 19 -1.48 2.44 -9.79
N VAL A 20 -2.57 2.84 -10.44
CA VAL A 20 -3.92 2.89 -9.87
C VAL A 20 -4.88 2.28 -10.88
N LYS A 21 -5.48 1.15 -10.52
CA LYS A 21 -6.45 0.45 -11.35
C LYS A 21 -7.84 0.47 -10.71
N GLN A 22 -8.80 1.07 -11.39
CA GLN A 22 -10.18 1.02 -10.94
C GLN A 22 -10.80 -0.35 -11.26
N ALA A 23 -11.03 -1.15 -10.21
CA ALA A 23 -11.65 -2.48 -10.31
C ALA A 23 -13.19 -2.43 -10.24
N GLY A 24 -13.76 -1.27 -9.90
CA GLY A 24 -15.19 -1.01 -9.94
C GLY A 24 -15.57 0.37 -9.38
N ALA A 25 -16.87 0.67 -9.29
CA ALA A 25 -17.34 1.96 -8.76
C ALA A 25 -16.92 2.20 -7.29
N ASN A 26 -16.70 1.12 -6.54
CA ASN A 26 -16.40 1.10 -5.11
C ASN A 26 -15.14 0.29 -4.76
N GLN A 27 -14.31 -0.06 -5.76
CA GLN A 27 -13.03 -0.73 -5.53
C GLN A 27 -11.94 -0.12 -6.42
N VAL A 28 -10.78 0.16 -5.83
CA VAL A 28 -9.56 0.57 -6.54
C VAL A 28 -8.38 -0.20 -6.00
N ASP A 29 -7.55 -0.72 -6.89
CA ASP A 29 -6.32 -1.43 -6.55
C ASP A 29 -5.15 -0.48 -6.84
N VAL A 30 -4.25 -0.36 -5.87
CA VAL A 30 -3.13 0.60 -5.90
C VAL A 30 -1.83 -0.17 -5.73
N ALA A 31 -0.93 -0.03 -6.70
CA ALA A 31 0.43 -0.57 -6.58
C ALA A 31 1.35 0.48 -5.95
N VAL A 32 2.08 0.09 -4.92
CA VAL A 32 3.04 0.95 -4.22
C VAL A 32 4.38 0.28 -4.04
N ASP A 33 5.43 1.08 -4.15
CA ASP A 33 6.78 0.69 -3.78
C ASP A 33 7.12 1.26 -2.41
N LEU A 34 7.54 0.38 -1.51
CA LEU A 34 7.99 0.69 -0.16
C LEU A 34 9.47 0.36 -0.05
N LYS A 35 10.30 1.37 0.27
CA LYS A 35 11.74 1.19 0.44
C LYS A 35 12.09 1.06 1.92
N ASP A 36 12.73 -0.04 2.31
CA ASP A 36 13.10 -0.30 3.70
C ASP A 36 14.40 0.43 4.12
N GLU A 37 14.84 0.24 5.36
CA GLU A 37 16.07 0.85 5.90
C GLU A 37 17.35 0.36 5.23
N LYS A 38 17.30 -0.78 4.52
CA LYS A 38 18.41 -1.36 3.77
C LYS A 38 18.36 -0.99 2.29
N LEU A 39 17.46 -0.09 1.91
CA LEU A 39 17.24 0.36 0.54
C LEU A 39 16.70 -0.74 -0.39
N ILE A 40 16.10 -1.80 0.16
CA ILE A 40 15.40 -2.84 -0.60
C ILE A 40 14.02 -2.32 -0.96
N THR A 41 13.57 -2.58 -2.20
CA THR A 41 12.24 -2.18 -2.65
C THR A 41 11.28 -3.36 -2.49
N HIS A 42 10.20 -3.11 -1.76
CA HIS A 42 9.07 -4.02 -1.63
C HIS A 42 7.90 -3.48 -2.43
N ASN A 43 7.35 -4.31 -3.32
CA ASN A 43 6.20 -3.94 -4.13
C ASN A 43 4.94 -4.51 -3.47
N TYR A 44 3.96 -3.65 -3.19
CA TYR A 44 2.68 -4.04 -2.62
C TYR A 44 1.53 -3.66 -3.54
N ALA A 45 0.51 -4.51 -3.59
CA ALA A 45 -0.82 -4.15 -4.06
C ALA A 45 -1.72 -3.91 -2.85
N VAL A 46 -2.35 -2.73 -2.80
CA VAL A 46 -3.33 -2.35 -1.79
C VAL A 46 -4.69 -2.22 -2.45
N THR A 47 -5.64 -3.03 -2.01
CA THR A 47 -7.04 -2.91 -2.44
C THR A 47 -7.76 -1.95 -1.51
N PHE A 48 -8.32 -0.88 -2.05
CA PHE A 48 -9.19 0.04 -1.33
C PHE A 48 -10.65 -0.18 -1.72
N ARG A 49 -11.54 -0.11 -0.73
CA ARG A 49 -12.99 -0.17 -0.91
C ARG A 49 -13.68 1.01 -0.26
N ARG A 50 -14.89 1.32 -0.71
CA ARG A 50 -15.78 2.30 -0.07
C ARG A 50 -17.22 1.81 -0.12
N ASP A 51 -18.02 2.19 0.85
CA ASP A 51 -19.43 1.75 0.96
C ASP A 51 -20.39 2.55 0.08
N GLY A 52 -19.90 3.10 -1.04
CA GLY A 52 -20.70 3.90 -1.97
C GLY A 52 -20.09 5.26 -2.28
N MET A 53 -20.78 6.00 -3.14
CA MET A 53 -20.37 7.33 -3.54
C MET A 53 -20.47 8.30 -2.36
N GLY A 54 -19.35 8.94 -1.99
CA GLY A 54 -19.26 9.87 -0.86
C GLY A 54 -18.62 9.28 0.40
N SER A 55 -18.52 7.95 0.51
CA SER A 55 -17.78 7.30 1.59
C SER A 55 -16.26 7.39 1.37
N PRO A 56 -15.45 7.54 2.43
CA PRO A 56 -14.00 7.51 2.32
C PRO A 56 -13.53 6.15 1.81
N TRP A 57 -12.43 6.14 1.07
CA TRP A 57 -11.74 4.92 0.70
C TRP A 57 -11.00 4.36 1.91
N VAL A 58 -11.20 3.08 2.19
CA VAL A 58 -10.53 2.36 3.27
C VAL A 58 -9.74 1.17 2.69
N PRO A 59 -8.53 0.89 3.20
CA PRO A 59 -7.78 -0.29 2.80
C PRO A 59 -8.55 -1.54 3.25
N ALA A 60 -8.79 -2.44 2.31
CA ALA A 60 -9.51 -3.69 2.53
C ALA A 60 -8.58 -4.90 2.48
N ASP A 61 -7.51 -4.83 1.67
CA ASP A 61 -6.52 -5.90 1.55
C ASP A 61 -5.15 -5.35 1.15
N ILE A 62 -4.08 -6.01 1.58
CA ILE A 62 -2.69 -5.67 1.28
C ILE A 62 -1.94 -6.96 0.96
N THR A 63 -1.38 -7.04 -0.25
CA THR A 63 -0.57 -8.18 -0.69
C THR A 63 0.82 -7.72 -1.09
N GLU A 64 1.87 -8.34 -0.57
CA GLU A 64 3.24 -8.18 -1.07
C GLU A 64 3.41 -8.99 -2.36
N ILE A 65 3.74 -8.32 -3.45
CA ILE A 65 3.92 -8.94 -4.77
C ILE A 65 5.35 -9.49 -4.89
N SER A 66 6.33 -8.69 -4.46
CA SER A 66 7.74 -9.03 -4.56
C SER A 66 8.60 -8.14 -3.66
N SER A 67 9.78 -8.64 -3.32
CA SER A 67 10.87 -7.90 -2.67
C SER A 67 12.13 -8.10 -3.53
N MET A 68 12.75 -7.00 -3.97
CA MET A 68 13.92 -6.99 -4.86
C MET A 68 15.04 -6.10 -4.34
#